data_AF-A0A6B3EVY6-F1
#
_entry.id   AF-A0A6B3EVY6-F1
#
_cell.length_a   1.000
_cell.length_b   1.000
_cell.length_c   1.000
_cell.angle_alpha   90.00
_cell.angle_beta   90.00
_cell.angle_gamma   90.00
#
_symmetry.space_group_name_H-M   'P 1'
#
loop_
_entity.id
_entity.type
_entity.pdbx_description
1 polymer ?
#
loop_
_entity_poly.entity_id
_entity_poly.type
_entity_poly.pdbx_seq_one_letter_code
_entity_poly.pdbx_strand_id
1 'polypeptide(L)'
;GNGEIKVDNTLHPGAADLPYLPEVGTILHVPAGFDRLHYYGRGPEENHWDRKDGTDVGRWSSTVREQWTPYLRPQENGNKTDVRWAALTDRRGRGLLVWGEELLEVNASHF
;
A
#
# COMPACT_ATOMS: atom_id res chain seq x y z
N GLY A 1 -21.38 -12.39 12.77
CA GLY A 1 -20.54 -11.35 12.14
C GLY A 1 -20.10 -11.83 10.77
N ASN A 2 -19.73 -10.92 9.88
CA ASN A 2 -19.26 -11.19 8.51
C ASN A 2 -17.73 -11.37 8.42
N GLY A 3 -16.99 -11.24 9.54
CA GLY A 3 -15.53 -11.42 9.59
C GLY A 3 -14.73 -10.15 9.29
N GLU A 4 -15.38 -9.00 9.16
CA GLU A 4 -14.73 -7.71 8.95
C GLU A 4 -14.17 -7.14 10.26
N ILE A 5 -13.05 -6.43 10.15
CA ILE A 5 -12.42 -5.70 11.24
C ILE A 5 -12.28 -4.24 10.78
N LYS A 6 -12.96 -3.33 11.47
CA LYS A 6 -12.79 -1.89 11.25
C LYS A 6 -11.58 -1.40 12.05
N VAL A 7 -10.74 -0.60 11.41
CA VAL A 7 -9.53 -0.02 12.02
C VAL A 7 -9.60 1.49 11.86
N ASP A 8 -9.67 2.20 12.99
CA ASP A 8 -9.61 3.66 13.05
C ASP A 8 -8.30 4.09 13.72
N ASN A 9 -7.61 5.05 13.13
CA ASN A 9 -6.39 5.63 13.70
C ASN A 9 -6.57 7.14 13.85
N THR A 10 -6.15 7.69 14.99
CA THR A 10 -6.13 9.13 15.24
C THR A 10 -4.75 9.53 15.73
N LEU A 11 -4.10 10.44 15.00
CA LEU A 11 -2.83 11.03 15.41
C LEU A 11 -3.10 12.44 15.96
N HIS A 12 -2.65 12.69 17.19
CA HIS A 12 -2.55 14.02 17.76
C HIS A 12 -1.07 14.43 17.77
N PRO A 13 -0.60 15.25 16.82
CA PRO A 13 0.78 15.75 16.81
C PRO A 13 1.03 16.52 18.11
N GLY A 14 1.99 16.05 18.91
CA GLY A 14 2.14 16.52 20.29
C GLY A 14 2.71 17.94 20.40
N ALA A 15 3.85 18.19 19.77
CA ALA A 15 4.56 19.46 19.87
C ALA A 15 4.42 20.27 18.58
N ALA A 16 4.33 21.60 18.71
CA ALA A 16 4.17 22.51 17.57
C ALA A 16 5.42 22.59 16.67
N ASP A 17 6.58 22.16 17.18
CA ASP A 17 7.88 22.15 16.53
C ASP A 17 8.27 20.76 15.99
N LEU A 18 7.31 19.83 15.89
CA LEU A 18 7.56 18.53 15.26
C LEU A 18 8.08 18.72 13.82
N PRO A 19 9.11 17.95 13.43
CA PRO A 19 9.57 17.95 12.05
C PRO A 19 8.50 17.35 11.13
N TYR A 20 8.70 17.54 9.82
CA TYR A 20 7.85 16.94 8.79
C TYR A 20 7.65 15.44 9.04
N LEU A 21 6.38 15.01 9.05
CA LEU A 21 6.00 13.61 9.12
C LEU A 21 5.96 13.06 7.69
N PRO A 22 6.85 12.12 7.32
CA PRO A 22 6.90 11.60 5.97
C PRO A 22 5.62 10.86 5.58
N GLU A 23 5.10 10.05 6.49
CA GLU A 23 3.91 9.22 6.29
C GLU A 23 3.15 9.04 7.60
N VAL A 24 1.83 8.91 7.49
CA VAL A 24 0.95 8.51 8.59
C VAL A 24 0.08 7.36 8.08
N GLY A 25 0.26 6.18 8.67
CA GLY A 25 -0.39 4.96 8.19
C GLY A 25 -0.22 3.79 9.15
N THR A 26 -0.53 2.60 8.67
CA THR A 26 -0.39 1.34 9.42
C THR A 26 0.48 0.37 8.64
N ILE A 27 1.43 -0.27 9.34
CA ILE A 27 2.25 -1.35 8.79
C ILE A 27 1.76 -2.67 9.38
N LEU A 28 1.51 -3.65 8.51
CA LEU A 28 1.16 -5.01 8.90
C LEU A 28 2.19 -6.00 8.35
N HIS A 29 2.85 -6.73 9.25
CA HIS A 29 3.69 -7.87 8.86
C HIS A 29 2.83 -9.14 8.77
N VAL A 30 2.94 -9.83 7.65
CA VAL A 30 2.24 -11.10 7.40
C VAL A 30 3.25 -12.25 7.30
N PRO A 31 2.83 -13.50 7.56
CA PRO A 31 3.69 -14.66 7.34
C PRO A 31 4.21 -14.74 5.89
N ALA A 32 5.35 -15.38 5.69
CA ALA A 32 5.84 -15.65 4.34
C ALA A 32 4.82 -16.51 3.54
N GLY A 33 4.77 -16.29 2.22
CA GLY A 33 3.91 -17.05 1.31
C GLY A 33 2.73 -16.28 0.73
N PHE A 34 2.39 -15.12 1.30
CA PHE A 34 1.52 -14.13 0.66
C PHE A 34 2.39 -13.23 -0.23
N ASP A 35 2.31 -13.47 -1.54
CA ASP A 35 3.21 -12.86 -2.54
C ASP A 35 2.43 -12.35 -3.76
N ARG A 36 1.10 -12.35 -3.73
CA ARG A 36 0.27 -11.84 -4.83
C ARG A 36 -0.44 -10.58 -4.38
N LEU A 37 -0.05 -9.45 -4.93
CA LEU A 37 -0.70 -8.16 -4.70
C LEU A 37 -1.70 -7.92 -5.83
N HIS A 38 -2.94 -7.68 -5.46
CA HIS A 38 -4.01 -7.23 -6.34
C HIS A 38 -4.55 -5.92 -5.79
N TYR A 39 -4.80 -4.92 -6.64
CA TYR A 39 -5.36 -3.67 -6.15
C TYR A 39 -6.18 -2.94 -7.23
N TYR A 40 -7.08 -2.07 -6.77
CA TYR A 40 -7.79 -1.12 -7.63
C TYR A 40 -7.37 0.30 -7.29
N GLY A 41 -6.54 0.90 -8.13
CA GLY A 41 -5.91 2.20 -7.88
C GLY A 41 -4.99 2.60 -9.02
N ARG A 42 -4.09 3.56 -8.80
CA ARG A 42 -3.14 4.00 -9.83
C ARG A 42 -2.00 3.02 -10.05
N GLY A 43 -1.69 2.73 -11.31
CA GLY A 43 -0.61 1.83 -11.68
C GLY A 43 -0.48 1.61 -13.19
N PRO A 44 0.26 0.55 -13.61
CA PRO A 44 0.90 -0.45 -12.75
C PRO A 44 2.20 0.05 -12.08
N GLU A 45 2.80 1.13 -12.55
CA GLU A 45 4.05 1.69 -12.03
C GLU A 45 3.86 2.34 -10.65
N GLU A 46 4.95 2.51 -9.91
CA GLU A 46 4.94 3.27 -8.65
C GLU A 46 4.63 4.75 -8.88
N ASN A 47 3.92 5.34 -7.92
CA ASN A 47 3.49 6.73 -7.99
C ASN A 47 3.35 7.33 -6.58
N HIS A 48 3.40 8.66 -6.50
CA HIS A 48 3.31 9.41 -5.25
C HIS A 48 2.33 10.58 -5.38
N TRP A 49 1.93 11.15 -4.25
CA TRP A 49 0.98 12.25 -4.16
C TRP A 49 1.30 13.43 -5.10
N ASP A 50 2.58 13.69 -5.36
CA ASP A 50 3.12 14.74 -6.23
C ASP A 50 3.61 14.23 -7.61
N ARG A 51 3.54 12.92 -7.86
CA ARG A 51 3.98 12.26 -9.10
C ARG A 51 3.08 11.08 -9.45
N LYS A 52 1.86 11.35 -9.92
CA LYS A 52 0.87 10.30 -10.26
C LYS A 52 0.18 10.41 -11.63
N ASP A 53 0.40 11.50 -12.36
CA ASP A 53 -0.25 11.75 -13.66
C ASP A 53 0.17 10.77 -14.77
N GLY A 54 1.28 10.06 -14.59
CA GLY A 54 1.75 9.02 -15.52
C GLY A 54 1.11 7.65 -15.33
N THR A 55 0.14 7.49 -14.42
CA THR A 55 -0.48 6.20 -14.09
C THR A 55 -2.00 6.30 -14.05
N ASP A 56 -2.68 5.30 -14.61
CA ASP A 56 -4.14 5.26 -14.67
C ASP A 56 -4.74 4.50 -13.50
N VAL A 57 -5.97 4.86 -13.15
CA VAL A 57 -6.78 4.10 -12.21
C VAL A 57 -7.30 2.83 -12.90
N GLY A 58 -6.87 1.67 -12.39
CA GLY A 58 -7.21 0.38 -12.97
C GLY A 58 -7.08 -0.75 -11.96
N ARG A 59 -7.48 -1.95 -12.39
CA ARG A 59 -7.26 -3.18 -11.61
C ARG A 59 -5.92 -3.77 -12.01
N TRP A 60 -5.00 -3.83 -11.06
CA TRP A 60 -3.64 -4.28 -11.28
C TRP A 60 -3.34 -5.52 -10.46
N SER A 61 -2.37 -6.32 -10.91
CA SER A 61 -1.96 -7.55 -10.23
C SER A 61 -0.49 -7.83 -10.50
N SER A 62 0.25 -8.19 -9.45
CA SER A 62 1.66 -8.50 -9.51
C SER A 62 2.06 -9.43 -8.38
N THR A 63 3.33 -9.83 -8.38
CA THR A 63 3.99 -10.32 -7.17
C THR A 63 4.45 -9.16 -6.29
N VAL A 64 4.72 -9.42 -5.00
CA VAL A 64 5.34 -8.42 -4.11
C VAL A 64 6.74 -8.08 -4.60
N ARG A 65 7.48 -9.08 -5.10
CA ARG A 65 8.80 -8.86 -5.72
C ARG A 65 8.76 -7.88 -6.90
N GLU A 66 7.73 -7.94 -7.73
CA GLU A 66 7.57 -7.04 -8.89
C GLU A 66 7.21 -5.60 -8.49
N GLN A 67 6.89 -5.32 -7.21
CA GLN A 67 6.70 -3.96 -6.73
C GLN A 67 8.01 -3.25 -6.39
N TRP A 68 9.11 -4.01 -6.28
CA TRP A 68 10.42 -3.45 -5.96
C TRP A 68 11.04 -2.72 -7.16
N THR A 69 11.43 -1.47 -6.93
CA THR A 69 12.22 -0.69 -7.89
C THR A 69 13.70 -0.67 -7.48
N PRO A 70 14.63 -1.19 -8.30
CA PRO A 70 16.04 -1.31 -7.93
C PRO A 70 16.80 0.00 -8.11
N TYR A 71 16.49 1.00 -7.30
CA TYR A 71 17.23 2.25 -7.25
C TYR A 71 18.72 2.02 -6.89
N LEU A 72 19.61 2.83 -7.46
CA LEU A 72 21.06 2.72 -7.24
C LEU A 72 21.43 2.83 -5.76
N ARG A 73 20.70 3.67 -5.00
CA ARG A 73 20.72 3.69 -3.54
C ARG A 73 19.36 3.19 -3.04
N PRO A 74 19.31 2.25 -2.08
CA PRO A 74 18.06 1.84 -1.48
C PRO A 74 17.31 3.04 -0.87
N GLN A 75 16.04 3.14 -1.20
CA GLN A 75 15.13 4.21 -0.79
C GLN A 75 13.69 3.70 -0.85
N GLU A 76 12.73 4.49 -0.36
CA GLU A 76 11.31 4.21 -0.53
C GLU A 76 10.98 3.99 -2.02
N ASN A 77 10.17 2.97 -2.30
CA ASN A 77 9.74 2.60 -3.63
C ASN A 77 8.48 1.74 -3.58
N GLY A 78 7.78 1.63 -4.72
CA GLY A 78 6.66 0.71 -4.88
C GLY A 78 5.29 1.23 -4.41
N ASN A 79 5.21 2.48 -3.93
CA ASN A 79 3.95 3.09 -3.50
C ASN A 79 2.90 3.17 -4.63
N LYS A 80 1.63 3.03 -4.25
CA LYS A 80 0.43 3.16 -5.11
C LYS A 80 -0.55 4.13 -4.47
N THR A 81 -0.87 5.21 -5.17
CA THR A 81 -1.87 6.19 -4.71
C THR A 81 -3.27 5.92 -5.27
N ASP A 82 -4.24 6.64 -4.73
CA ASP A 82 -5.65 6.58 -5.10
C ASP A 82 -6.20 5.14 -5.08
N VAL A 83 -5.79 4.32 -4.10
CA VAL A 83 -6.18 2.91 -4.00
C VAL A 83 -7.51 2.80 -3.26
N ARG A 84 -8.48 2.10 -3.86
CA ARG A 84 -9.80 1.85 -3.24
C ARG A 84 -9.76 0.59 -2.39
N TRP A 85 -9.08 -0.44 -2.89
CA TRP A 85 -8.84 -1.68 -2.18
C TRP A 85 -7.53 -2.31 -2.67
N ALA A 86 -6.89 -3.06 -1.77
CA ALA A 86 -5.76 -3.94 -2.06
C ALA A 86 -5.96 -5.29 -1.39
N ALA A 87 -5.54 -6.36 -2.05
CA ALA A 87 -5.56 -7.70 -1.53
C ALA A 87 -4.18 -8.32 -1.66
N LEU A 88 -3.69 -8.90 -0.56
CA LEU A 88 -2.43 -9.63 -0.52
C LEU A 88 -2.74 -11.10 -0.26
N THR A 89 -2.45 -11.96 -1.24
CA THR A 89 -2.87 -13.37 -1.22
C THR A 89 -1.72 -14.35 -1.43
N ASP A 90 -1.95 -15.59 -1.00
CA ASP A 90 -1.16 -16.75 -1.40
C ASP A 90 -1.49 -17.18 -2.85
N ARG A 91 -0.80 -18.21 -3.34
CA ARG A 91 -1.03 -18.78 -4.69
C ARG A 91 -2.40 -19.46 -4.87
N ARG A 92 -3.14 -19.70 -3.78
CA ARG A 92 -4.48 -20.29 -3.77
C ARG A 92 -5.57 -19.22 -3.64
N GLY A 93 -5.21 -17.94 -3.62
CA GLY A 93 -6.14 -16.82 -3.48
C GLY A 93 -6.62 -16.56 -2.05
N ARG A 94 -6.02 -17.19 -1.04
CA ARG A 94 -6.33 -16.92 0.37
C ARG A 94 -5.46 -15.76 0.85
N GLY A 95 -6.01 -14.82 1.59
CA GLY A 95 -5.28 -13.62 1.94
C GLY A 95 -6.07 -12.62 2.75
N LEU A 96 -5.54 -11.41 2.78
CA LEU A 96 -6.15 -10.26 3.43
C LEU A 96 -6.62 -9.28 2.36
N LEU A 97 -7.81 -8.72 2.57
CA LEU A 97 -8.35 -7.60 1.80
C LEU A 97 -8.36 -6.38 2.71
N VAL A 98 -7.84 -5.26 2.22
CA VAL A 98 -7.98 -3.94 2.82
C VAL A 98 -8.72 -3.04 1.85
N TRP A 99 -9.64 -2.23 2.36
CA TRP A 99 -10.29 -1.16 1.63
C TRP A 99 -10.44 0.05 2.54
N GLY A 100 -10.46 1.24 1.94
CA GLY A 100 -10.65 2.48 2.67
C GLY A 100 -12.08 3.01 2.52
N GLU A 101 -12.55 3.73 3.54
CA GLU A 101 -13.69 4.65 3.39
C GLU A 101 -13.30 5.84 2.50
N GLU A 102 -12.02 6.21 2.52
CA GLU A 102 -11.35 7.13 1.60
C GLU A 102 -10.31 6.41 0.74
N LEU A 103 -9.71 7.13 -0.22
CA LEU A 103 -8.62 6.57 -1.02
C LEU A 103 -7.37 6.35 -0.17
N LEU A 104 -6.76 5.18 -0.33
CA LEU A 104 -5.55 4.76 0.36
C LEU A 104 -4.30 5.01 -0.50
N GLU A 105 -3.17 5.09 0.18
CA GLU A 105 -1.86 4.76 -0.40
C GLU A 105 -1.42 3.38 0.11
N VAL A 106 -0.86 2.54 -0.77
CA VAL A 106 -0.49 1.16 -0.43
C VAL A 106 0.88 0.81 -1.00
N ASN A 107 1.69 0.18 -0.16
CA ASN A 107 2.94 -0.48 -0.52
C ASN A 107 2.93 -1.94 -0.02
N ALA A 108 3.65 -2.83 -0.71
CA ALA A 108 3.97 -4.16 -0.20
C ALA A 108 5.43 -4.48 -0.50
N SER A 109 6.18 -4.88 0.53
CA SER A 109 7.62 -5.16 0.48
C SER A 109 7.96 -6.49 1.15
N HIS A 110 9.07 -7.11 0.75
CA HIS A 110 9.69 -8.25 1.45
C HIS A 110 10.70 -7.83 2.53
N PHE A 111 11.02 -6.54 2.62
CA PHE A 111 12.05 -5.94 3.47
C PHE A 111 11.48 -4.81 4.30
#